data_AF-A0AAU7LM02-F1
#
_entry.id   AF-A0AAU7LM02-F1
#
_cell.length_a   1.000
_cell.length_b   1.000
_cell.length_c   1.000
_cell.angle_alpha   90.00
_cell.angle_beta   90.00
_cell.angle_gamma   90.00
#
_symmetry.space_group_name_H-M   'P 1'
#
loop_
_entity.id
_entity.type
_entity.pdbx_description
1 polymer ?
#
loop_
_entity_poly.entity_id
_entity_poly.type
_entity_poly.pdbx_seq_one_letter_code
_entity_poly.pdbx_strand_id
1 'polypeptide(L)'
;MPGMPEQVPFSATANPQKNRRGLNRVWHAAGYSLAGLRAGWRETAFRQEALASMVLVPAAFWLGNSWIETVLLAGTVMLVLIVELLNTGIEAAIDRIGPEWHDLSKRAKDMGSAAVLLSLLLCAGTWTLALVHRFGA
;
A
#
# COMPACT_ATOMS: atom_id res chain seq x y z
N MET A 1 58.23 0.64 -5.07
CA MET A 1 56.94 1.35 -4.96
C MET A 1 55.88 0.49 -5.64
N PRO A 2 55.01 -0.22 -4.91
CA PRO A 2 53.93 -0.99 -5.52
C PRO A 2 52.89 -0.02 -6.08
N GLY A 3 52.53 -0.18 -7.36
CA GLY A 3 51.54 0.67 -8.04
C GLY A 3 50.18 0.56 -7.38
N MET A 4 49.49 1.68 -7.20
CA MET A 4 48.12 1.69 -6.69
C MET A 4 47.19 0.96 -7.67
N PRO A 5 46.24 0.14 -7.18
CA PRO A 5 45.27 -0.49 -8.06
C PRO A 5 44.39 0.58 -8.71
N GLU A 6 44.28 0.48 -10.03
CA GLU A 6 43.46 1.31 -10.90
C GLU A 6 42.00 1.30 -10.42
N GLN A 7 41.45 2.47 -10.11
CA GLN A 7 40.07 2.59 -9.66
C GLN A 7 39.15 2.24 -10.83
N VAL A 8 38.53 1.06 -10.76
CA VAL A 8 37.50 0.64 -11.71
C VAL A 8 36.39 1.71 -11.70
N PRO A 9 36.03 2.31 -12.86
CA PRO A 9 35.00 3.32 -12.89
C PRO A 9 33.72 2.70 -12.33
N PHE A 10 33.06 3.41 -11.41
CA PHE A 10 31.73 3.06 -10.93
C PHE A 10 30.78 3.08 -12.12
N SER A 11 30.71 1.97 -12.88
CA SER A 11 29.73 1.84 -13.95
C SER A 11 28.39 1.85 -13.24
N ALA A 12 27.74 3.00 -13.26
CA ALA A 12 26.36 3.12 -12.87
C ALA A 12 25.62 2.08 -13.70
N THR A 13 25.23 0.97 -13.09
CA THR A 13 24.30 0.01 -13.68
C THR A 13 23.03 0.81 -13.95
N ALA A 14 22.91 1.34 -15.16
CA ALA A 14 21.82 2.19 -15.56
C ALA A 14 20.56 1.36 -15.34
N ASN A 15 19.72 1.79 -14.38
CA ASN A 15 18.47 1.11 -14.11
C ASN A 15 17.71 0.99 -15.45
N PRO A 16 17.44 -0.22 -15.98
CA PRO A 16 16.83 -0.41 -17.30
C PRO A 16 15.42 0.22 -17.42
N GLN A 17 14.88 0.69 -16.30
CA GLN A 17 13.62 1.41 -16.19
C GLN A 17 13.72 2.89 -16.59
N LYS A 18 14.92 3.51 -16.52
CA LYS A 18 15.10 4.96 -16.70
C LYS A 18 14.97 5.46 -18.14
N ASN A 19 15.02 4.56 -19.14
CA ASN A 19 15.06 4.92 -20.57
C ASN A 19 13.74 4.72 -21.34
N ARG A 20 12.60 4.53 -20.66
CA ARG A 20 11.31 4.19 -21.30
C ARG A 20 10.40 5.42 -21.47
N ARG A 21 9.96 5.70 -22.70
CA ARG A 21 9.09 6.85 -23.08
C ARG A 21 7.69 6.39 -23.53
N GLY A 22 6.70 7.28 -23.41
CA GLY A 22 5.35 7.12 -24.01
C GLY A 22 4.47 6.03 -23.38
N LEU A 23 3.51 5.51 -24.17
CA LEU A 23 2.55 4.46 -23.79
C LEU A 23 3.21 3.20 -23.22
N ASN A 24 4.43 2.90 -23.68
CA ASN A 24 5.19 1.75 -23.22
C ASN A 24 5.51 1.85 -21.71
N ARG A 25 5.70 3.06 -21.17
CA ARG A 25 5.87 3.29 -19.73
C ARG A 25 4.59 3.02 -18.93
N VAL A 26 3.43 3.42 -19.46
CA VAL A 26 2.13 3.23 -18.80
C VAL A 26 1.78 1.74 -18.74
N TRP A 27 1.98 1.00 -19.83
CA TRP A 27 1.75 -0.44 -19.87
C TRP A 27 2.63 -1.19 -18.84
N HIS A 28 3.92 -0.86 -18.79
CA HIS A 28 4.81 -1.44 -17.78
C HIS A 28 4.44 -1.03 -16.35
N ALA A 29 4.03 0.22 -16.13
CA ALA A 29 3.57 0.67 -14.81
C ALA A 29 2.33 -0.13 -14.37
N ALA A 30 1.36 -0.35 -15.26
CA ALA A 30 0.19 -1.19 -14.99
C ALA A 30 0.59 -2.64 -14.65
N GLY A 31 1.58 -3.20 -15.38
CA GLY A 31 2.15 -4.50 -15.07
C GLY A 31 2.81 -4.57 -13.68
N TYR A 32 3.54 -3.54 -13.28
CA TYR A 32 4.14 -3.45 -11.94
C TYR A 32 3.07 -3.29 -10.86
N SER A 33 2.02 -2.49 -11.09
CA SER A 33 0.89 -2.37 -10.18
C SER A 33 0.20 -3.72 -9.97
N LEU A 34 -0.05 -4.48 -11.04
CA LEU A 34 -0.67 -5.82 -10.94
C LEU A 34 0.23 -6.82 -10.20
N ALA A 35 1.54 -6.76 -10.44
CA ALA A 35 2.50 -7.57 -9.70
C ALA A 35 2.49 -7.23 -8.20
N GLY A 36 2.41 -5.95 -7.83
CA GLY A 36 2.27 -5.50 -6.45
C GLY A 36 0.98 -6.00 -5.79
N LEU A 37 -0.16 -5.86 -6.46
CA LEU A 37 -1.44 -6.40 -5.96
C LEU A 37 -1.41 -7.93 -5.80
N ARG A 38 -0.76 -8.64 -6.72
CA ARG A 38 -0.59 -10.10 -6.63
C ARG A 38 0.33 -10.50 -5.49
N ALA A 39 1.35 -9.71 -5.19
CA ALA A 39 2.21 -9.91 -4.02
C ALA A 39 1.41 -9.69 -2.74
N GLY A 40 0.69 -8.57 -2.62
CA GLY A 40 -0.20 -8.29 -1.49
C GLY A 40 -1.24 -9.39 -1.27
N TRP A 41 -1.84 -9.95 -2.32
CA TRP A 41 -2.83 -11.04 -2.20
C TRP A 41 -2.31 -12.32 -1.49
N ARG A 42 -0.99 -12.51 -1.46
CA ARG A 42 -0.38 -13.63 -0.72
C ARG A 42 -0.41 -13.38 0.78
N GLU A 43 -0.39 -12.13 1.21
CA GLU A 43 -0.53 -11.75 2.61
C GLU A 43 -1.96 -11.94 3.10
N THR A 44 -2.10 -12.59 4.25
CA THR A 44 -3.43 -12.94 4.78
C THR A 44 -4.20 -11.69 5.20
N ALA A 45 -3.53 -10.70 5.79
CA ALA A 45 -4.14 -9.44 6.20
C ALA A 45 -4.69 -8.67 4.99
N PHE A 46 -3.85 -8.37 3.99
CA PHE A 46 -4.32 -7.74 2.75
C PHE A 46 -5.42 -8.52 2.05
N ARG A 47 -5.37 -9.86 1.99
CA ARG A 47 -6.45 -10.66 1.39
C ARG A 47 -7.78 -10.48 2.12
N GLN A 48 -7.78 -10.43 3.46
CA GLN A 48 -8.99 -10.19 4.23
C GLN A 48 -9.56 -8.80 3.95
N GLU A 49 -8.73 -7.77 3.95
CA GLU A 49 -9.15 -6.39 3.65
C GLU A 49 -9.63 -6.24 2.21
N ALA A 50 -8.97 -6.88 1.25
CA ALA A 50 -9.39 -6.86 -0.15
C ALA A 50 -10.75 -7.56 -0.34
N LEU A 51 -10.98 -8.70 0.31
CA LEU A 51 -12.29 -9.35 0.31
C LEU A 51 -13.36 -8.49 0.98
N ALA A 52 -13.05 -7.84 2.10
CA ALA A 52 -13.96 -6.88 2.73
C ALA A 52 -14.27 -5.71 1.79
N SER A 53 -13.28 -5.20 1.06
CA SER A 53 -13.47 -4.09 0.11
C SER A 53 -14.40 -4.44 -1.05
N MET A 54 -14.38 -5.70 -1.52
CA MET A 54 -15.30 -6.18 -2.55
C MET A 54 -16.76 -6.11 -2.13
N VAL A 55 -17.04 -6.08 -0.82
CA VAL A 55 -18.37 -5.90 -0.25
C VAL A 55 -18.63 -4.43 0.12
N LEU A 56 -17.70 -3.80 0.81
CA LEU A 56 -17.86 -2.45 1.35
C LEU A 56 -17.88 -1.38 0.25
N VAL A 57 -17.06 -1.49 -0.80
CA VAL A 57 -17.06 -0.50 -1.89
C VAL A 57 -18.40 -0.48 -2.63
N PRO A 58 -19.00 -1.60 -3.05
CA PRO A 58 -20.37 -1.58 -3.58
C PRO A 58 -21.41 -1.09 -2.56
N ALA A 59 -21.30 -1.52 -1.30
CA ALA A 59 -22.23 -1.11 -0.25
C ALA A 59 -22.16 0.41 0.03
N ALA A 60 -21.04 1.08 -0.23
CA ALA A 60 -20.92 2.54 -0.15
C ALA A 60 -21.90 3.27 -1.07
N PHE A 61 -22.16 2.74 -2.28
CA PHE A 61 -23.13 3.32 -3.22
C PHE A 61 -24.58 3.15 -2.77
N TRP A 62 -24.86 2.09 -1.99
CA TRP A 62 -26.18 1.84 -1.43
C TRP A 62 -26.42 2.64 -0.14
N LEU A 63 -25.39 2.80 0.69
CA LEU A 63 -25.49 3.47 1.98
C LEU A 63 -25.42 5.00 1.88
N GLY A 64 -24.56 5.54 1.03
CA GLY A 64 -24.38 6.98 0.86
C GLY A 64 -25.57 7.63 0.16
N ASN A 65 -26.06 8.76 0.70
CA ASN A 65 -27.17 9.52 0.12
C ASN A 65 -26.71 10.59 -0.89
N SER A 66 -25.43 10.88 -0.92
CA SER A 66 -24.81 11.87 -1.79
C SER A 66 -23.50 11.33 -2.36
N TRP A 67 -23.05 11.92 -3.48
CA TRP A 67 -21.76 11.54 -4.08
C TRP A 67 -20.59 11.74 -3.09
N ILE A 68 -20.69 12.72 -2.18
CA ILE A 68 -19.69 12.98 -1.14
C ILE A 68 -19.66 11.84 -0.14
N GLU A 69 -20.81 11.43 0.40
CA GLU A 69 -20.91 10.31 1.34
C GLU A 69 -20.38 9.01 0.70
N THR A 70 -20.77 8.72 -0.54
CA THR A 70 -20.31 7.54 -1.27
C THR A 70 -18.80 7.55 -1.48
N VAL A 71 -18.22 8.70 -1.86
CA VAL A 71 -16.76 8.84 -2.03
C VAL A 71 -16.03 8.72 -0.69
N LEU A 72 -16.58 9.22 0.41
CA LEU A 72 -15.97 9.05 1.74
C LEU A 72 -16.00 7.59 2.20
N LEU A 73 -17.12 6.90 2.03
CA LEU A 73 -17.29 5.48 2.39
C LEU A 73 -16.38 4.57 1.55
N ALA A 74 -16.40 4.72 0.22
CA ALA A 74 -15.54 3.94 -0.66
C ALA A 74 -14.06 4.35 -0.51
N GLY A 75 -13.79 5.64 -0.34
CA GLY A 75 -12.44 6.19 -0.23
C GLY A 75 -11.71 5.75 1.03
N THR A 76 -12.39 5.64 2.17
CA THR A 76 -11.79 5.12 3.40
C THR A 76 -11.45 3.63 3.31
N VAL A 77 -12.27 2.84 2.63
CA VAL A 77 -11.96 1.42 2.33
C VAL A 77 -10.75 1.31 1.40
N MET A 78 -10.69 2.15 0.36
CA MET A 78 -9.52 2.20 -0.53
C MET A 78 -8.25 2.65 0.20
N LEU A 79 -8.37 3.58 1.15
CA LEU A 79 -7.25 4.03 1.99
C LEU A 79 -6.68 2.89 2.82
N VAL A 80 -7.53 2.04 3.41
CA VAL A 80 -7.08 0.84 4.14
C VAL A 80 -6.18 -0.04 3.26
N LEU A 81 -6.66 -0.41 2.06
CA LEU A 81 -5.88 -1.21 1.11
C LEU A 81 -4.55 -0.56 0.69
N ILE A 82 -4.56 0.77 0.48
CA ILE A 82 -3.35 1.51 0.12
C ILE A 82 -2.33 1.44 1.26
N VAL A 83 -2.77 1.71 2.48
CA VAL A 83 -1.88 1.73 3.66
C VAL A 83 -1.35 0.33 3.96
N GLU A 84 -2.17 -0.72 3.82
CA GLU A 84 -1.74 -2.10 4.00
C GLU A 84 -0.68 -2.52 2.95
N LEU A 85 -0.88 -2.18 1.67
CA LEU A 85 0.14 -2.43 0.64
C LEU A 85 1.46 -1.69 0.92
N LEU A 86 1.37 -0.46 1.43
CA LEU A 86 2.55 0.29 1.84
C LEU A 86 3.23 -0.37 3.04
N ASN A 87 2.47 -0.84 4.02
CA ASN A 87 2.99 -1.57 5.18
C ASN A 87 3.72 -2.86 4.75
N THR A 88 3.09 -3.69 3.93
CA THR A 88 3.72 -4.89 3.34
C THR A 88 4.98 -4.54 2.56
N GLY A 89 4.97 -3.43 1.81
CA GLY A 89 6.14 -2.95 1.08
C GLY A 89 7.30 -2.54 2.00
N ILE A 90 7.00 -1.88 3.11
CA ILE A 90 7.98 -1.51 4.15
C ILE A 90 8.55 -2.76 4.81
N GLU A 91 7.70 -3.72 5.21
CA GLU A 91 8.12 -4.98 5.81
C GLU A 91 9.05 -5.76 4.87
N ALA A 92 8.68 -5.91 3.60
CA ALA A 92 9.52 -6.58 2.61
C ALA A 92 10.87 -5.87 2.39
N ALA A 93 10.89 -4.53 2.42
CA ALA A 93 12.13 -3.76 2.31
C ALA A 93 13.04 -3.95 3.53
N ILE A 94 12.46 -4.01 4.73
CA ILE A 94 13.19 -4.23 5.99
C ILE A 94 13.71 -5.67 6.07
N ASP A 95 12.88 -6.66 5.73
CA ASP A 95 13.23 -8.08 5.80
C ASP A 95 14.37 -8.46 4.84
N ARG A 96 14.56 -7.68 3.77
CA ARG A 96 15.70 -7.83 2.86
C ARG A 96 17.05 -7.46 3.52
N ILE A 97 17.07 -6.59 4.52
CA ILE A 97 18.32 -6.07 5.12
C ILE A 97 19.05 -7.16 5.91
N GLY A 98 18.31 -8.06 6.58
CA GLY A 98 18.86 -9.20 7.30
C GLY A 98 17.93 -9.67 8.44
N PRO A 99 18.11 -10.90 8.95
CA PRO A 99 17.28 -11.47 10.01
C PRO A 99 17.66 -10.96 11.41
N GLU A 100 18.74 -10.21 11.54
CA GLU A 100 19.22 -9.68 12.81
C GLU A 100 18.27 -8.60 13.34
N TRP A 101 18.01 -8.68 14.64
CA TRP A 101 17.15 -7.70 15.29
C TRP A 101 17.84 -6.34 15.34
N HIS A 102 17.13 -5.29 14.92
CA HIS A 102 17.61 -3.91 14.95
C HIS A 102 16.48 -2.97 15.39
N ASP A 103 16.76 -2.07 16.33
CA ASP A 103 15.78 -1.13 16.90
C ASP A 103 15.06 -0.30 15.83
N LEU A 104 15.81 0.22 14.85
CA LEU A 104 15.24 0.98 13.74
C LEU A 104 14.29 0.16 12.85
N SER A 105 14.63 -1.11 12.57
CA SER A 105 13.77 -2.01 11.80
C SER A 105 12.46 -2.28 12.53
N LYS A 106 12.53 -2.51 13.85
CA LYS A 106 11.35 -2.65 14.69
C LYS A 106 10.48 -1.39 14.64
N ARG A 107 11.05 -0.21 14.88
CA ARG A 107 10.31 1.07 14.84
C ARG A 107 9.62 1.32 13.50
N ALA A 108 10.29 1.03 12.39
CA ALA A 108 9.71 1.21 11.06
C ALA A 108 8.51 0.28 10.82
N LYS A 109 8.57 -0.98 11.26
CA LYS A 109 7.42 -1.91 11.22
C LYS A 109 6.29 -1.46 12.13
N ASP A 110 6.62 -1.04 13.36
CA ASP A 110 5.62 -0.55 14.33
C ASP A 110 4.86 0.67 13.78
N MET A 111 5.55 1.59 13.10
CA MET A 111 4.93 2.76 12.45
C MET A 111 4.05 2.36 11.27
N GLY A 112 4.46 1.38 10.47
CA GLY A 112 3.65 0.84 9.37
C GLY A 112 2.34 0.22 9.89
N SER A 113 2.44 -0.63 10.91
CA SER A 113 1.28 -1.23 11.59
C SER A 113 0.37 -0.17 12.24
N ALA A 114 0.95 0.88 12.85
CA ALA A 114 0.18 1.99 13.40
C ALA A 114 -0.60 2.76 12.32
N ALA A 115 -0.02 2.93 11.12
CA ALA A 115 -0.72 3.56 10.00
C ALA A 115 -1.94 2.73 9.55
N VAL A 116 -1.80 1.40 9.49
CA VAL A 116 -2.91 0.48 9.18
C VAL A 116 -4.01 0.59 10.23
N LEU A 117 -3.65 0.60 11.53
CA LEU A 117 -4.64 0.77 12.60
C LEU A 117 -5.40 2.10 12.45
N LEU A 118 -4.71 3.21 12.16
CA LEU A 118 -5.34 4.51 11.99
C LEU A 118 -6.26 4.56 10.77
N SER A 119 -5.90 3.91 9.66
CA SER A 119 -6.77 3.84 8.47
C SER A 119 -8.01 2.99 8.74
N LEU A 120 -7.88 1.88 9.48
CA LEU A 120 -9.00 1.05 9.92
C LEU A 120 -9.95 1.81 10.85
N LEU A 121 -9.41 2.54 11.83
CA LEU A 121 -10.23 3.37 12.74
C LEU A 121 -10.97 4.47 11.99
N LEU A 122 -10.32 5.13 11.04
CA LEU A 122 -10.96 6.12 10.18
C LEU A 122 -12.10 5.49 9.36
N CYS A 123 -11.84 4.34 8.71
CA CYS A 123 -12.85 3.61 7.94
C CYS A 123 -14.04 3.20 8.81
N ALA A 124 -13.78 2.56 9.95
CA ALA A 124 -14.82 2.12 10.88
C ALA A 124 -15.64 3.30 11.42
N GLY A 125 -14.98 4.42 11.77
CA GLY A 125 -15.65 5.64 12.22
C GLY A 125 -16.55 6.24 11.16
N THR A 126 -16.06 6.41 9.93
CA THR A 126 -16.85 6.93 8.81
C THR A 126 -18.07 6.05 8.52
N TRP A 127 -17.91 4.73 8.47
CA TRP A 127 -19.00 3.79 8.24
C TRP A 127 -20.03 3.79 9.37
N THR A 128 -19.57 3.81 10.63
CA THR A 128 -20.47 3.85 11.80
C THR A 128 -21.30 5.12 11.78
N LEU A 129 -20.69 6.28 11.54
CA LEU A 129 -21.41 7.55 11.45
C LEU A 129 -22.42 7.57 10.29
N ALA A 130 -22.06 7.02 9.13
CA ALA A 130 -22.98 6.91 8.00
C ALA A 130 -24.18 6.00 8.30
N LEU A 131 -23.96 4.86 8.97
CA LEU A 131 -25.03 3.95 9.40
C LEU A 131 -25.96 4.62 10.42
N VAL A 132 -25.41 5.29 11.44
CA VAL A 132 -26.21 6.03 12.42
C VAL A 132 -27.00 7.14 11.75
N HIS A 133 -26.40 7.89 10.83
CA HIS A 133 -27.11 8.93 10.08
C HIS A 133 -28.23 8.36 9.19
N ARG A 134 -28.04 7.17 8.59
CA ARG A 134 -29.02 6.55 7.69
C ARG A 134 -30.23 5.97 8.41
N PHE A 135 -30.04 5.42 9.61
CA PHE A 135 -31.04 4.60 10.32
C PHE A 135 -31.41 5.12 11.72
N GLY A 136 -30.65 6.06 12.27
CA GLY A 136 -30.88 6.63 13.60
C GLY A 136 -31.77 7.87 13.63
N ALA A 137 -32.45 8.19 12.52
CA ALA A 137 -33.46 9.24 12.42
C ALA A 137 -34.87 8.66 12.48
#